data_AF-A0A3Q0RW29-F1
#
_entry.id   AF-A0A3Q0RW29-F1
#
_cell.length_a   1.000
_cell.length_b   1.000
_cell.length_c   1.000
_cell.angle_alpha   90.00
_cell.angle_beta   90.00
_cell.angle_gamma   90.00
#
_symmetry.space_group_name_H-M   'P 1'
#
loop_
_entity.id
_entity.type
_entity.pdbx_description
1 polymer ?
#
loop_
_entity_poly.entity_id
_entity_poly.type
_entity_poly.pdbx_seq_one_letter_code
_entity_poly.pdbx_strand_id
1 'polypeptide(L)'
;MSIKQTTGGAGGGGRAAMCLICKESCSGFQPHSWRKACTACGCSTVDHAPGNDLEDDQRMGRLLADSPFSHLTAKIKGGGGLRMYKRNRMIVTNPVVSRKDPTFNTTTYDWAPAGLNQKLAMQYMELLPESQRPVSGTIGVLARRRQLLSQLPAYDQDPMKCQSLPRLVEGCSDS
;
A
#
# COMPACT_ATOMS: atom_id res chain seq x y z
N MET A 1 -7.92 -20.37 43.65
CA MET A 1 -7.01 -21.36 43.03
C MET A 1 -7.80 -22.09 41.94
N SER A 2 -7.23 -22.18 40.73
CA SER A 2 -7.60 -23.04 39.59
C SER A 2 -8.99 -22.83 38.97
N ILE A 3 -9.17 -22.10 37.87
CA ILE A 3 -8.73 -22.35 36.47
C ILE A 3 -8.85 -23.81 36.04
N LYS A 4 -9.73 -24.09 35.08
CA LYS A 4 -9.46 -25.03 33.99
C LYS A 4 -10.07 -24.48 32.70
N GLN A 5 -9.18 -23.92 31.88
CA GLN A 5 -9.37 -23.68 30.46
C GLN A 5 -9.23 -25.00 29.71
N THR A 6 -10.10 -25.24 28.72
CA THR A 6 -9.92 -26.30 27.74
C THR A 6 -9.45 -25.67 26.43
N THR A 7 -8.23 -26.05 26.05
CA THR A 7 -7.51 -25.70 24.83
C THR A 7 -8.02 -26.49 23.62
N GLY A 8 -8.06 -25.86 22.44
CA GLY A 8 -8.20 -26.57 21.18
C GLY A 8 -8.12 -25.67 19.94
N GLY A 9 -6.94 -25.63 19.30
CA GLY A 9 -6.81 -25.40 17.86
C GLY A 9 -6.52 -23.97 17.38
N ALA A 10 -5.28 -23.48 17.59
CA ALA A 10 -4.76 -22.32 16.87
C ALA A 10 -4.36 -22.71 15.43
N GLY A 11 -5.33 -22.63 14.51
CA GLY A 11 -5.06 -22.54 13.08
C GLY A 11 -5.03 -21.06 12.68
N GLY A 12 -3.85 -20.55 12.31
CA GLY A 12 -3.67 -19.18 11.85
C GLY A 12 -4.38 -18.92 10.52
N GLY A 13 -5.69 -18.66 10.56
CA GLY A 13 -6.46 -18.20 9.42
C GLY A 13 -6.24 -16.71 9.21
N GLY A 14 -5.38 -16.35 8.25
CA GLY A 14 -5.31 -14.98 7.75
C GLY A 14 -6.70 -14.53 7.37
N ARG A 15 -7.23 -13.50 8.06
CA ARG A 15 -8.55 -12.94 7.75
C ARG A 15 -8.60 -12.60 6.27
N ALA A 16 -9.49 -13.27 5.53
CA ALA A 16 -9.65 -13.03 4.12
C ALA A 16 -9.97 -11.54 3.92
N ALA A 17 -9.16 -10.91 3.10
CA ALA A 17 -9.22 -9.51 2.79
C ALA A 17 -10.61 -9.05 2.32
N MET A 18 -11.19 -8.05 3.01
CA MET A 18 -12.46 -7.44 2.62
C MET A 18 -12.32 -6.71 1.28
N CYS A 19 -13.35 -6.80 0.45
CA CYS A 19 -13.37 -6.13 -0.86
C CYS A 19 -13.59 -4.63 -0.69
N LEU A 20 -12.74 -3.81 -1.29
CA LEU A 20 -12.83 -2.35 -1.27
C LEU A 20 -14.02 -1.81 -2.07
N ILE A 21 -14.56 -2.60 -3.01
CA ILE A 21 -15.74 -2.25 -3.81
C ILE A 21 -17.02 -2.75 -3.13
N CYS A 22 -17.05 -4.04 -2.79
CA CYS A 22 -18.24 -4.70 -2.26
C CYS A 22 -18.41 -4.53 -0.74
N LYS A 23 -17.37 -4.09 -0.04
CA LYS A 23 -17.33 -3.96 1.42
C LYS A 23 -17.73 -5.28 2.09
N GLU A 24 -18.84 -5.29 2.82
CA GLU A 24 -19.34 -6.43 3.58
C GLU A 24 -20.08 -7.46 2.72
N SER A 25 -20.49 -7.13 1.49
CA SER A 25 -21.20 -8.09 0.62
C SER A 25 -20.29 -9.15 -0.01
N CYS A 26 -18.97 -9.04 0.19
CA CYS A 26 -18.01 -10.06 -0.23
C CYS A 26 -17.25 -10.64 0.96
N SER A 27 -17.33 -11.96 1.13
CA SER A 27 -16.78 -12.70 2.27
C SER A 27 -15.25 -12.87 2.25
N GLY A 28 -14.57 -12.33 1.24
CA GLY A 28 -13.11 -12.41 1.09
C GLY A 28 -12.68 -12.73 -0.34
N PHE A 29 -11.39 -12.58 -0.64
CA PHE A 29 -10.88 -12.91 -1.97
C PHE A 29 -10.94 -14.41 -2.23
N GLN A 30 -11.69 -14.82 -3.24
CA GLN A 30 -11.68 -16.19 -3.75
C GLN A 30 -11.12 -16.19 -5.17
N PRO A 31 -9.84 -16.57 -5.37
CA PRO A 31 -9.22 -16.49 -6.68
C PRO A 31 -9.94 -17.36 -7.69
N HIS A 32 -10.30 -16.79 -8.83
CA HIS A 32 -10.77 -17.58 -9.95
C HIS A 32 -9.64 -18.41 -10.54
N SER A 33 -9.92 -19.66 -10.87
CA SER A 33 -9.00 -20.60 -11.54
C SER A 33 -8.36 -20.11 -12.84
N TRP A 34 -8.97 -19.17 -13.58
CA TRP A 34 -8.47 -18.70 -14.89
C TRP A 34 -8.48 -17.17 -15.07
N ARG A 35 -9.20 -16.43 -14.24
CA ARG A 35 -9.27 -14.96 -14.30
C ARG A 35 -8.59 -14.35 -13.08
N LYS A 36 -8.00 -13.15 -13.24
CA LYS A 36 -7.44 -12.36 -12.12
C LYS A 36 -8.54 -11.64 -11.32
N ALA A 37 -9.59 -12.37 -10.96
CA ALA A 37 -10.81 -11.85 -10.34
C ALA A 37 -11.30 -12.77 -9.23
N CYS A 38 -12.09 -12.20 -8.33
CA CYS A 38 -12.77 -12.92 -7.26
C CYS A 38 -13.96 -13.69 -7.83
N THR A 39 -14.11 -14.97 -7.52
CA THR A 39 -15.29 -15.76 -7.94
C THR A 39 -16.58 -15.29 -7.28
N ALA A 40 -16.50 -14.70 -6.08
CA ALA A 40 -17.67 -14.25 -5.32
C ALA A 40 -18.24 -12.91 -5.81
N CYS A 41 -17.40 -11.99 -6.27
CA CYS A 41 -17.85 -10.62 -6.61
C CYS A 41 -17.29 -10.06 -7.92
N GLY A 42 -16.44 -10.80 -8.64
CA GLY A 42 -15.80 -10.35 -9.89
C GLY A 42 -14.73 -9.28 -9.73
N CYS A 43 -14.54 -8.72 -8.54
CA CYS A 43 -13.52 -7.69 -8.29
C CYS A 43 -12.11 -8.27 -8.35
N SER A 44 -11.12 -7.45 -8.67
CA SER A 44 -9.74 -7.91 -8.83
C SER A 44 -9.09 -8.25 -7.48
N THR A 45 -7.96 -8.95 -7.49
CA THR A 45 -7.15 -9.16 -6.27
C THR A 45 -6.75 -7.83 -5.61
N VAL A 46 -6.56 -6.79 -6.42
CA VAL A 46 -6.22 -5.44 -5.94
C VAL A 46 -7.36 -4.83 -5.14
N ASP A 47 -8.60 -5.12 -5.51
CA ASP A 47 -9.79 -4.71 -4.74
C ASP A 47 -9.96 -5.52 -3.44
N HIS A 48 -9.24 -6.63 -3.31
CA HIS A 48 -9.18 -7.44 -2.11
C HIS A 48 -7.77 -7.43 -1.49
N ALA A 49 -7.00 -6.37 -1.67
CA ALA A 49 -5.73 -6.22 -0.99
C ALA A 49 -5.84 -5.10 0.06
N PRO A 50 -6.44 -5.35 1.24
CA PRO A 50 -6.22 -4.56 2.43
C PRO A 50 -4.84 -4.94 2.96
N GLY A 51 -3.80 -4.74 2.16
CA GLY A 51 -2.46 -4.73 2.74
C GLY A 51 -2.42 -3.65 3.83
N ASN A 52 -1.43 -3.74 4.69
CA ASN A 52 -1.18 -2.67 5.63
C ASN A 52 -0.04 -1.79 5.11
N ASP A 53 0.03 -0.56 5.62
CA ASP A 53 1.10 0.37 5.28
C ASP A 53 2.49 -0.25 5.55
N LEU A 54 2.66 -1.06 6.60
CA LEU A 54 3.97 -1.65 6.89
C LEU A 54 4.45 -2.64 5.82
N GLU A 55 3.56 -3.50 5.32
CA GLU A 55 3.83 -4.45 4.25
C GLU A 55 4.14 -3.73 2.94
N ASP A 56 3.36 -2.69 2.61
CA ASP A 56 3.57 -1.89 1.41
C ASP A 56 4.92 -1.16 1.48
N ASP A 57 5.29 -0.61 2.64
CA ASP A 57 6.60 0.01 2.86
C ASP A 57 7.75 -0.98 2.76
N GLN A 58 7.56 -2.19 3.26
CA GLN A 58 8.57 -3.23 3.21
C GLN A 58 8.81 -3.68 1.75
N ARG A 59 7.73 -3.86 0.98
CA ARG A 59 7.80 -4.21 -0.45
C ARG A 59 8.50 -3.12 -1.26
N MET A 60 8.10 -1.87 -1.06
CA MET A 60 8.77 -0.71 -1.67
C MET A 60 10.22 -0.58 -1.21
N GLY A 61 10.47 -0.84 0.08
CA GLY A 61 11.81 -0.80 0.67
C GLY A 61 12.76 -1.79 0.02
N ARG A 62 12.30 -3.01 -0.28
CA ARG A 62 13.07 -4.00 -1.04
C ARG A 62 13.32 -3.54 -2.47
N LEU A 63 12.27 -3.12 -3.18
CA LEU A 63 12.38 -2.68 -4.58
C LEU A 63 13.41 -1.55 -4.76
N LEU A 64 13.42 -0.59 -3.85
CA LEU A 64 14.29 0.58 -3.95
C LEU A 64 15.69 0.33 -3.39
N ALA A 65 15.90 -0.73 -2.61
CA ALA A 65 17.14 -0.96 -1.85
C ALA A 65 18.40 -0.93 -2.72
N ASP A 66 18.32 -1.56 -3.90
CA ASP A 66 19.44 -1.73 -4.84
C ASP A 66 19.34 -0.79 -6.05
N SER A 67 18.44 0.19 -5.98
CA SER A 67 18.22 1.19 -7.03
C SER A 67 18.95 2.51 -6.71
N PRO A 68 19.07 3.44 -7.69
CA PRO A 68 19.50 4.82 -7.43
C PRO A 68 18.63 5.55 -6.39
N PHE A 69 17.43 5.05 -6.11
CA PHE A 69 16.47 5.60 -5.16
C PHE A 69 16.58 4.98 -3.76
N SER A 70 17.65 4.24 -3.45
CA SER A 70 17.85 3.60 -2.14
C SER A 70 17.85 4.58 -0.95
N HIS A 71 18.13 5.87 -1.19
CA HIS A 71 18.05 6.96 -0.22
C HIS A 71 16.61 7.23 0.26
N LEU A 72 15.59 6.76 -0.48
CA LEU A 72 14.18 6.81 -0.07
C LEU A 72 13.80 5.70 0.92
N THR A 73 14.77 4.90 1.38
CA THR A 73 14.55 3.79 2.31
C THR A 73 15.34 3.96 3.60
N ALA A 74 14.83 3.41 4.70
CA ALA A 74 15.49 3.38 6.00
C ALA A 74 15.81 1.93 6.41
N LYS A 75 17.03 1.68 6.91
CA LYS A 75 17.39 0.39 7.51
C LYS A 75 16.72 0.25 8.87
N ILE A 76 16.12 -0.91 9.14
CA ILE A 76 15.52 -1.21 10.43
C ILE A 76 16.56 -1.85 11.36
N LYS A 77 16.72 -1.29 12.56
CA LYS A 77 17.62 -1.84 13.58
C LYS A 77 17.14 -3.24 14.00
N GLY A 78 18.03 -4.23 13.99
CA GLY A 78 17.71 -5.61 14.36
C GLY A 78 16.89 -6.38 13.32
N GLY A 79 16.58 -5.79 12.16
CA GLY A 79 15.76 -6.41 11.10
C GLY A 79 16.55 -7.26 10.09
N GLY A 80 17.76 -7.73 10.43
CA GLY A 80 18.55 -8.60 9.53
C GLY A 80 18.87 -7.98 8.16
N GLY A 81 19.04 -6.66 8.07
CA GLY A 81 19.28 -5.96 6.81
C GLY A 81 18.02 -5.44 6.11
N LEU A 82 16.83 -5.67 6.68
CA LEU A 82 15.57 -5.19 6.12
C LEU A 82 15.53 -3.65 6.00
N ARG A 83 15.02 -3.18 4.86
CA ARG A 83 14.78 -1.75 4.59
C ARG A 83 13.28 -1.48 4.41
N MET A 84 12.82 -0.35 4.92
CA MET A 84 11.47 0.16 4.76
C MET A 84 11.48 1.41 3.90
N TYR A 85 10.48 1.58 3.04
CA TYR A 85 10.26 2.84 2.33
C TYR A 85 9.92 3.96 3.33
N LYS A 86 10.60 5.10 3.17
CA LYS A 86 10.30 6.32 3.91
C LYS A 86 9.20 7.06 3.16
N ARG A 87 7.93 6.78 3.47
CA ARG A 87 6.81 7.55 2.91
C ARG A 87 6.98 9.03 3.19
N ASN A 88 6.88 9.82 2.13
CA ASN A 88 6.79 11.27 2.24
C ASN A 88 5.33 11.67 2.48
N ARG A 89 4.89 11.73 3.74
CA ARG A 89 3.57 12.25 4.11
C ARG A 89 3.62 13.77 4.13
N MET A 90 2.66 14.42 3.48
CA MET A 90 2.55 15.88 3.45
C MET A 90 1.36 16.34 4.29
N ILE A 91 1.59 17.21 5.25
CA ILE A 91 0.55 17.82 6.08
C ILE A 91 0.41 19.28 5.66
N VAL A 92 -0.80 19.69 5.31
CA VAL A 92 -1.13 21.06 4.90
C VAL A 92 -2.12 21.63 5.89
N THR A 93 -1.74 22.72 6.55
CA THR A 93 -2.60 23.44 7.48
C THR A 93 -3.01 24.76 6.86
N ASN A 94 -4.29 24.88 6.51
CA ASN A 94 -4.85 26.09 5.93
C ASN A 94 -5.53 26.92 7.04
N PRO A 95 -5.08 28.17 7.30
CA PRO A 95 -5.76 29.04 8.24
C PRO A 95 -7.14 29.44 7.71
N VAL A 96 -8.15 29.27 8.55
CA VAL A 96 -9.50 29.74 8.31
C VAL A 96 -9.66 31.03 9.10
N VAL A 97 -9.57 32.15 8.39
CA VAL A 97 -9.73 33.48 8.97
C VAL A 97 -11.23 33.73 9.20
N SER A 98 -11.73 33.29 10.36
CA SER A 98 -13.01 33.76 10.88
C SER A 98 -12.79 34.96 11.78
N ARG A 99 -13.69 35.95 11.72
CA ARG A 99 -13.61 37.21 12.49
C ARG A 99 -13.65 37.01 14.01
N LYS A 100 -14.01 35.82 14.49
CA LYS A 100 -14.23 35.56 15.93
C LYS A 100 -13.19 34.66 16.58
N ASP A 101 -12.58 33.72 15.85
CA ASP A 101 -11.48 32.87 16.31
C ASP A 101 -10.70 32.32 15.11
N PRO A 102 -9.36 32.35 15.10
CA PRO A 102 -8.57 31.69 14.06
C PRO A 102 -8.73 30.17 14.21
N THR A 103 -9.29 29.52 13.19
CA THR A 103 -9.37 28.06 13.12
C THR A 103 -8.41 27.56 12.03
N PHE A 104 -7.93 26.31 12.15
CA PHE A 104 -6.99 25.74 11.19
C PHE A 104 -7.55 24.44 10.64
N ASN A 105 -7.69 24.35 9.31
CA ASN A 105 -8.02 23.09 8.66
C ASN A 105 -6.72 22.35 8.32
N THR A 106 -6.56 21.14 8.85
CA THR A 106 -5.37 20.31 8.58
C THR A 106 -5.76 19.16 7.66
N THR A 107 -5.19 19.15 6.46
CA THR A 107 -5.30 18.05 5.50
C THR A 107 -4.02 17.23 5.50
N THR A 108 -4.13 15.91 5.63
CA THR A 108 -3.00 14.99 5.55
C THR A 108 -3.05 14.22 4.24
N TYR A 109 -1.94 14.25 3.50
CA TYR A 109 -1.72 13.42 2.32
C TYR A 109 -0.81 12.25 2.72
N ASP A 110 -1.23 11.01 2.43
CA ASP A 110 -0.47 9.79 2.73
C ASP A 110 0.79 9.65 1.87
N TRP A 111 0.87 10.39 0.77
CA TRP A 111 2.03 10.43 -0.10
C TRP A 111 2.15 11.75 -0.85
N ALA A 112 3.37 12.23 -1.00
CA ALA A 112 3.79 13.29 -1.91
C ALA A 112 5.08 12.90 -2.65
N PRO A 113 5.33 13.45 -3.85
CA PRO A 113 6.59 13.24 -4.55
C PRO A 113 7.80 13.61 -3.68
N ALA A 114 8.86 12.81 -3.72
CA ALA A 114 10.10 13.11 -3.00
C ALA A 114 10.90 14.21 -3.71
N GLY A 115 11.71 14.96 -2.95
CA GLY A 115 12.61 15.98 -3.51
C GLY A 115 11.95 17.31 -3.90
N LEU A 116 10.65 17.48 -3.66
CA LEU A 116 9.93 18.74 -3.90
C LEU A 116 9.75 19.55 -2.61
N ASN A 117 9.71 20.88 -2.74
CA ASN A 117 9.19 21.74 -1.69
C ASN A 117 7.66 21.65 -1.59
N GLN A 118 7.09 22.11 -0.48
CA GLN A 118 5.65 21.99 -0.22
C GLN A 118 4.79 22.69 -1.28
N LYS A 119 5.22 23.86 -1.78
CA LYS A 119 4.48 24.62 -2.81
C LYS A 119 4.33 23.81 -4.11
N LEU A 120 5.43 23.23 -4.61
CA LEU A 120 5.41 22.40 -5.82
C LEU A 120 4.63 21.10 -5.59
N ALA A 121 4.76 20.49 -4.41
CA ALA A 121 3.99 19.30 -4.06
C ALA A 121 2.48 19.59 -4.03
N MET A 122 2.06 20.74 -3.51
CA MET A 122 0.65 21.17 -3.55
C MET A 122 0.15 21.37 -4.98
N GLN A 123 0.91 22.08 -5.82
CA GLN A 123 0.54 22.27 -7.23
C GLN A 123 0.39 20.92 -7.96
N TYR A 124 1.27 19.96 -7.69
CA TYR A 124 1.13 18.60 -8.21
C TYR A 124 -0.18 17.94 -7.76
N MET A 125 -0.53 18.05 -6.47
CA MET A 125 -1.80 17.49 -5.96
C MET A 125 -3.04 18.15 -6.58
N GLU A 126 -2.97 19.45 -6.87
CA GLU A 126 -4.05 20.19 -7.52
C GLU A 126 -4.31 19.72 -8.96
N LEU A 127 -3.26 19.30 -9.67
CA LEU A 127 -3.35 18.74 -11.03
C LEU A 127 -3.99 17.33 -11.06
N LEU A 128 -4.05 16.64 -9.93
CA LEU A 128 -4.75 15.36 -9.84
C LEU A 128 -6.26 15.58 -9.66
N PRO A 129 -7.11 14.73 -10.28
CA PRO A 129 -8.52 14.66 -9.95
C PRO A 129 -8.72 14.45 -8.45
N GLU A 130 -9.73 15.09 -7.85
CA GLU A 130 -9.98 15.02 -6.40
C GLU A 130 -10.12 13.58 -5.89
N SER A 131 -10.74 12.72 -6.69
CA SER A 131 -10.94 11.29 -6.40
C SER A 131 -9.65 10.46 -6.41
N GLN A 132 -8.54 11.00 -6.91
CA GLN A 132 -7.22 10.35 -6.99
C GLN A 132 -6.19 10.98 -6.05
N ARG A 133 -6.50 12.11 -5.42
CA ARG A 133 -5.60 12.75 -4.46
C ARG A 133 -5.43 11.84 -3.23
N PRO A 134 -4.20 11.52 -2.80
CA PRO A 134 -3.97 10.57 -1.71
C PRO A 134 -4.18 11.21 -0.32
N VAL A 135 -5.35 11.81 -0.11
CA VAL A 135 -5.74 12.43 1.18
C VAL A 135 -6.19 11.33 2.14
N SER A 136 -5.61 11.29 3.34
CA SER A 136 -5.91 10.28 4.36
C SER A 136 -7.41 10.16 4.61
N GLY A 137 -7.92 8.92 4.60
CA GLY A 137 -9.35 8.63 4.83
C GLY A 137 -10.27 8.86 3.62
N THR A 138 -9.73 9.25 2.47
CA THR A 138 -10.51 9.42 1.23
C THR A 138 -10.31 8.26 0.25
N ILE A 139 -11.16 8.19 -0.78
CA ILE A 139 -11.05 7.21 -1.87
C ILE A 139 -9.75 7.32 -2.66
N GLY A 140 -9.10 8.49 -2.68
CA GLY A 140 -7.88 8.69 -3.46
C GLY A 140 -6.66 7.97 -2.89
N VAL A 141 -6.62 7.70 -1.58
CA VAL A 141 -5.61 6.81 -0.98
C VAL A 141 -5.78 5.38 -1.48
N LEU A 142 -7.03 4.91 -1.55
CA LEU A 142 -7.33 3.60 -2.13
C LEU A 142 -6.96 3.57 -3.61
N ALA A 143 -7.29 4.61 -4.39
CA ALA A 143 -6.93 4.71 -5.80
C ALA A 143 -5.40 4.64 -6.01
N ARG A 144 -4.63 5.41 -5.24
CA ARG A 144 -3.16 5.37 -5.27
C ARG A 144 -2.63 3.97 -4.96
N ARG A 145 -3.19 3.32 -3.94
CA ARG A 145 -2.80 1.96 -3.57
C ARG A 145 -3.08 0.97 -4.71
N ARG A 146 -4.27 1.05 -5.32
CA ARG A 146 -4.61 0.21 -6.48
C ARG A 146 -3.61 0.39 -7.62
N GLN A 147 -3.22 1.64 -7.89
CA GLN A 147 -2.23 1.96 -8.90
C GLN A 147 -0.87 1.34 -8.58
N LEU A 148 -0.39 1.43 -7.34
CA LEU A 148 0.86 0.79 -6.92
C LEU A 148 0.83 -0.73 -7.10
N LEU A 149 -0.26 -1.40 -6.72
CA LEU A 149 -0.38 -2.85 -6.88
C LEU A 149 -0.45 -3.28 -8.35
N SER A 150 -1.02 -2.44 -9.21
CA SER A 150 -1.04 -2.66 -10.66
C SER A 150 0.35 -2.46 -11.29
N GLN A 151 1.05 -1.40 -10.88
CA GLN A 151 2.38 -1.05 -11.39
C GLN A 151 3.49 -1.96 -10.86
N LEU A 152 3.31 -2.57 -9.68
CA LEU A 152 4.30 -3.42 -9.02
C LEU A 152 3.70 -4.80 -8.76
N PRO A 153 3.51 -5.63 -9.81
CA PRO A 153 3.01 -6.99 -9.67
C PRO A 153 3.85 -7.83 -8.70
N ALA A 154 3.28 -8.94 -8.22
CA ALA A 154 3.96 -9.81 -7.28
C ALA A 154 5.30 -10.39 -7.82
N TYR A 155 5.45 -10.51 -9.14
CA TYR A 155 6.65 -11.00 -9.82
C TYR A 155 7.85 -10.06 -9.64
N ASP A 156 7.61 -8.74 -9.61
CA ASP A 156 8.65 -7.72 -9.41
C ASP A 156 9.21 -7.72 -7.98
N GLN A 157 8.51 -8.37 -7.04
CA GLN A 157 8.84 -8.36 -5.62
C GLN A 157 9.42 -9.69 -5.11
N ASP A 158 9.24 -10.76 -5.87
CA ASP A 158 9.62 -12.12 -5.47
C ASP A 158 9.98 -12.94 -6.72
N PRO A 159 11.28 -13.14 -7.02
CA PRO A 159 11.74 -13.93 -8.15
C PRO A 159 11.17 -15.35 -8.16
N MET A 160 10.82 -15.92 -7.00
CA MET A 160 10.20 -17.24 -6.92
C MET A 160 8.80 -17.28 -7.55
N LYS A 161 8.14 -16.13 -7.70
CA LYS A 161 6.86 -16.05 -8.40
C LYS A 161 7.01 -16.05 -9.92
N CYS A 162 8.22 -15.84 -10.45
CA CYS A 162 8.49 -15.87 -11.89
C CYS A 162 8.59 -17.28 -12.48
N GLN A 163 8.47 -18.34 -11.67
CA GLN A 163 8.65 -19.74 -12.09
C GLN A 163 7.71 -20.20 -13.23
N SER A 164 6.55 -19.54 -13.40
CA SER A 164 5.59 -19.85 -14.47
C SER A 164 5.71 -18.96 -15.71
N LEU A 165 6.62 -17.97 -15.70
CA LEU A 165 6.90 -17.14 -16.87
C LEU A 165 7.91 -17.86 -17.77
N PRO A 166 7.67 -17.93 -19.10
CA PRO A 166 8.67 -18.45 -20.02
C PRO A 166 9.97 -17.65 -19.89
N ARG A 167 11.13 -18.31 -19.94
CA ARG A 167 12.48 -17.72 -19.82
C ARG A 167 12.80 -16.81 -21.01
N LEU A 168 12.09 -15.71 -21.17
CA LEU A 168 12.32 -14.71 -22.21
C LEU A 168 12.74 -13.38 -21.60
N VAL A 169 13.64 -13.40 -20.61
CA VAL A 169 14.51 -12.26 -20.30
C VAL A 169 15.78 -12.83 -19.66
N GLU A 170 16.90 -12.82 -20.39
CA GLU A 170 18.22 -12.89 -19.76
C GLU A 170 18.35 -11.67 -18.84
N GLY A 171 18.28 -11.87 -17.53
CA GLY A 171 18.30 -10.75 -16.58
C GLY A 171 18.06 -11.12 -15.12
N CYS A 172 17.50 -12.30 -14.81
CA CYS A 172 17.63 -12.89 -13.48
C CYS A 172 18.96 -13.63 -13.38
N SER A 173 20.08 -12.90 -13.43
CA SER A 173 21.37 -13.43 -13.03
C SER A 173 21.43 -13.45 -11.51
N ASP A 174 21.57 -14.66 -10.97
CA ASP A 174 21.93 -14.95 -9.58
C ASP A 174 23.04 -14.00 -9.09
N SER A 175 22.83 -13.43 -7.91
CA SER A 175 23.88 -12.90 -7.03
C SER A 175 23.45 -13.11 -5.58
#